data_AF-A0A958DHG7-F1
#
_entry.id   AF-A0A958DHG7-F1
#
_cell.length_a   1.000
_cell.length_b   1.000
_cell.length_c   1.000
_cell.angle_alpha   90.00
_cell.angle_beta   90.00
_cell.angle_gamma   90.00
#
_symmetry.space_group_name_H-M   'P 1'
#
loop_
_entity.id
_entity.type
_entity.pdbx_description
1 polymer ?
#
loop_
_entity_poly.entity_id
_entity_poly.type
_entity_poly.pdbx_seq_one_letter_code
_entity_poly.pdbx_strand_id
1 'polypeptide(L)'
;MKMQTLMKMPQMLLLALLLGSAFLFAQGGDDEQEVIAKGLGAIIAGDEAKASDDALASALRNAVEQVVGTMIQSNTLVENYQLVED
;
A
#
# COMPACT_ATOMS: atom_id res chain seq x y z
N MET A 1 -16.30 42.07 -31.78
CA MET A 1 -15.31 41.24 -31.04
C MET A 1 -15.84 40.50 -29.79
N LYS A 2 -17.08 40.73 -29.30
CA LYS A 2 -17.62 40.05 -28.09
C LYS A 2 -18.22 38.65 -28.32
N MET A 3 -18.44 38.22 -29.57
CA MET A 3 -19.16 36.97 -29.86
C MET A 3 -18.27 35.71 -29.80
N GLN A 4 -16.96 35.83 -30.10
CA GLN A 4 -16.03 34.70 -29.97
C GLN A 4 -15.71 34.34 -28.51
N THR A 5 -15.74 35.31 -27.61
CA THR A 5 -15.45 35.10 -26.18
C THR A 5 -16.55 34.30 -25.47
N LEU A 6 -17.82 34.39 -25.94
CA LEU A 6 -18.94 33.67 -25.32
C LEU A 6 -18.91 32.16 -25.62
N MET A 7 -18.48 31.77 -26.83
CA MET A 7 -18.45 30.36 -27.26
C MET A 7 -17.28 29.58 -26.66
N LYS A 8 -16.19 30.27 -26.30
CA LYS A 8 -15.00 29.66 -25.68
C LYS A 8 -15.09 29.51 -24.15
N MET A 9 -16.01 30.23 -23.47
CA MET A 9 -16.23 30.09 -22.03
C MET A 9 -16.59 28.67 -21.57
N PRO A 10 -17.54 27.95 -22.22
CA PRO A 10 -17.84 26.57 -21.82
C PRO A 10 -16.70 25.61 -22.15
N GLN A 11 -15.97 25.81 -23.26
CA GLN A 11 -14.79 25.01 -23.61
C GLN A 11 -13.63 25.22 -22.64
N MET A 12 -13.45 26.44 -22.13
CA MET A 12 -12.43 26.77 -21.14
C MET A 12 -12.76 26.19 -19.76
N LEU A 13 -14.05 26.13 -19.40
CA LEU A 13 -14.52 25.44 -18.21
C LEU A 13 -14.32 23.91 -18.31
N LEU A 14 -14.62 23.34 -19.48
CA LEU A 14 -14.43 21.91 -19.75
C LEU A 14 -12.94 21.53 -19.76
N LEU A 15 -12.08 22.40 -20.30
CA LEU A 15 -10.62 22.22 -20.29
C LEU A 15 -10.04 22.36 -18.88
N ALA A 16 -10.56 23.28 -18.06
CA ALA A 16 -10.18 23.41 -16.66
C ALA A 16 -10.61 22.19 -15.82
N LEU A 17 -11.79 21.61 -16.12
CA LEU A 17 -12.26 20.38 -15.49
C LEU A 17 -11.41 19.17 -15.90
N LEU A 18 -11.01 19.09 -17.18
CA LEU A 18 -10.12 18.03 -17.68
C LEU A 18 -8.73 18.11 -17.04
N LEU A 19 -8.17 19.32 -16.93
CA LEU A 19 -6.86 19.56 -16.30
C LEU A 19 -6.86 19.33 -14.77
N GLY A 20 -7.99 19.58 -14.10
CA GLY A 20 -8.13 19.33 -12.66
C GLY A 20 -8.16 17.84 -12.28
N SER A 21 -8.57 16.96 -13.20
CA SER A 21 -8.70 15.52 -12.94
C SER A 21 -7.35 14.82 -12.69
N ALA A 22 -6.24 15.39 -13.17
CA ALA A 22 -4.90 14.82 -12.99
C ALA A 22 -4.41 14.84 -11.52
N PHE A 23 -5.01 15.68 -10.66
CA PHE A 23 -4.66 15.74 -9.23
C PHE A 23 -5.35 14.67 -8.37
N LEU A 24 -6.40 14.01 -8.87
CA LEU A 24 -7.12 13.00 -8.08
C LEU A 24 -6.41 11.66 -8.00
N PHE A 25 -5.50 11.37 -8.94
CA PHE A 25 -4.77 10.09 -9.02
C PHE A 25 -3.42 10.10 -8.29
N ALA A 26 -2.99 11.25 -7.74
CA ALA A 26 -1.70 11.37 -7.06
C ALA A 26 -1.74 11.03 -5.56
N GLN A 27 -2.82 10.42 -5.08
CA GLN A 27 -2.94 9.93 -3.70
C GLN A 27 -2.46 8.47 -3.58
N GLY A 28 -1.32 8.15 -4.19
CA GLY A 28 -0.57 6.94 -3.84
C GLY A 28 0.40 7.31 -2.73
N GLY A 29 -0.10 7.35 -1.49
CA GLY A 29 0.79 7.41 -0.34
C GLY A 29 1.62 6.13 -0.32
N ASP A 30 2.93 6.24 -0.09
CA ASP A 30 3.72 5.10 0.37
C ASP A 30 3.09 4.66 1.69
N ASP A 31 2.17 3.69 1.63
CA ASP A 31 1.65 3.02 2.81
C ASP A 31 2.81 2.24 3.42
N GLU A 32 3.59 2.89 4.27
CA GLU A 32 4.60 2.23 5.10
C GLU A 32 3.90 1.18 5.96
N GLN A 33 4.00 -0.08 5.53
CA GLN A 33 3.38 -1.20 6.23
C GLN A 33 4.25 -1.58 7.43
N GLU A 34 3.83 -1.17 8.62
CA GLU A 34 4.42 -1.63 9.88
C GLU A 34 3.86 -3.00 10.27
N VAL A 35 4.75 -3.94 10.62
CA VAL A 35 4.38 -5.31 11.02
C VAL A 35 4.99 -5.65 12.37
N ILE A 36 4.14 -6.01 13.33
CA ILE A 36 4.55 -6.44 14.68
C ILE A 36 4.43 -7.96 14.79
N ALA A 37 5.58 -8.63 14.93
CA ALA A 37 5.64 -10.09 15.10
C ALA A 37 6.18 -10.51 16.47
N LYS A 38 5.75 -11.68 16.92
CA LYS A 38 6.22 -12.32 18.16
C LYS A 38 6.82 -13.68 17.82
N GLY A 39 7.87 -14.07 18.53
CA GLY A 39 8.52 -15.38 18.42
C GLY A 39 8.67 -16.03 19.77
N LEU A 40 8.90 -17.35 19.76
CA LEU A 40 9.06 -18.16 20.96
C LEU A 40 10.34 -19.00 20.86
N GLY A 41 11.05 -19.12 21.96
CA GLY A 41 12.21 -19.98 22.11
C GLY A 41 12.14 -20.74 23.43
N ALA A 42 12.53 -22.01 23.42
CA ALA A 42 12.42 -22.88 24.57
C ALA A 42 13.75 -22.93 25.33
N ILE A 43 13.70 -22.78 26.66
CA ILE A 43 14.87 -22.97 27.52
C ILE A 43 15.12 -24.47 27.65
N ILE A 44 16.21 -24.95 27.04
CA ILE A 44 16.62 -26.36 27.09
C ILE A 44 17.93 -26.42 27.88
N ALA A 45 17.99 -27.32 28.86
CA ALA A 45 19.17 -27.50 29.71
C ALA A 45 19.64 -26.21 30.43
N GLY A 46 18.73 -25.26 30.68
CA GLY A 46 19.03 -23.98 31.32
C GLY A 46 19.71 -22.95 30.41
N ASP A 47 19.82 -23.23 29.11
CA ASP A 47 20.42 -22.32 28.14
C ASP A 47 19.42 -21.24 27.70
N GLU A 48 19.36 -20.17 28.49
CA GLU A 48 18.52 -19.00 28.23
C GLU A 48 19.02 -18.16 27.04
N ALA A 49 20.33 -18.11 26.82
CA ALA A 49 20.93 -17.38 25.70
C ALA A 49 20.45 -17.96 24.37
N LYS A 50 20.51 -19.28 24.23
CA LYS A 50 19.98 -19.97 23.06
C LYS A 50 18.47 -19.79 22.90
N ALA A 51 17.71 -19.83 23.99
CA ALA A 51 16.26 -19.61 23.93
C ALA A 51 15.91 -18.20 23.45
N SER A 52 16.68 -17.20 23.84
CA SER A 52 16.53 -15.82 23.35
C SER A 52 16.83 -15.72 21.85
N ASP A 53 17.93 -16.33 21.39
CA ASP A 53 18.30 -16.35 19.97
C ASP A 53 17.24 -17.06 19.12
N ASP A 54 16.75 -18.20 19.58
CA ASP A 54 15.68 -18.96 18.92
C ASP A 54 14.36 -18.17 18.88
N ALA A 55 14.02 -17.46 19.97
CA ALA A 55 12.84 -16.60 20.01
C ALA A 55 12.93 -15.43 19.02
N LEU A 56 14.10 -14.81 18.90
CA LEU A 56 14.35 -13.75 17.93
C LEU A 56 14.25 -14.28 16.50
N ALA A 57 14.89 -15.41 16.20
CA ALA A 57 14.82 -16.04 14.88
C ALA A 57 13.37 -16.41 14.51
N SER A 58 12.59 -16.91 15.47
CA SER A 58 11.15 -17.17 15.30
C SER A 58 10.36 -15.89 15.02
N ALA A 59 10.61 -14.81 15.76
CA ALA A 59 9.92 -13.53 15.57
C ALA A 59 10.20 -12.93 14.20
N LEU A 60 11.46 -12.99 13.75
CA LEU A 60 11.87 -12.51 12.43
C LEU A 60 11.21 -13.30 11.31
N ARG A 61 11.16 -14.63 11.42
CA ARG A 61 10.46 -15.47 10.45
C ARG A 61 8.98 -15.10 10.36
N ASN A 62 8.32 -14.96 11.50
CA ASN A 62 6.91 -14.58 11.56
C ASN A 62 6.66 -13.19 10.96
N ALA A 63 7.58 -12.24 11.18
CA ALA A 63 7.50 -10.91 10.57
C ALA A 63 7.57 -11.00 9.04
N VAL A 64 8.54 -11.77 8.50
CA VAL A 64 8.67 -11.96 7.06
C VAL A 64 7.44 -12.63 6.47
N GLU A 65 6.89 -13.66 7.13
CA GLU A 65 5.67 -14.34 6.67
C GLU A 65 4.46 -13.39 6.64
N GLN A 66 4.32 -12.51 7.64
CA GLN A 66 3.27 -11.49 7.66
C GLN A 66 3.47 -10.43 6.57
N VAL A 67 4.69 -9.90 6.39
CA VAL A 67 5.00 -8.93 5.34
C VAL A 67 4.71 -9.50 3.95
N VAL A 68 5.15 -10.72 3.68
CA VAL A 68 4.88 -11.40 2.39
C VAL A 68 3.38 -11.64 2.20
N GLY A 69 2.67 -12.05 3.26
CA GLY A 69 1.22 -12.22 3.24
C GLY A 69 0.48 -10.92 2.91
N THR A 70 0.84 -9.81 3.57
CA THR A 70 0.25 -8.49 3.34
C THR A 70 0.55 -7.98 1.93
N MET A 71 1.78 -8.14 1.44
CA MET A 71 2.15 -7.75 0.06
C MET A 71 1.32 -8.49 -1.00
N ILE A 72 1.10 -9.79 -0.83
CA ILE A 72 0.25 -10.58 -1.74
C ILE A 72 -1.21 -10.12 -1.66
N GLN A 73 -1.74 -9.84 -0.47
CA GLN A 73 -3.09 -9.30 -0.32
C GLN A 73 -3.25 -7.94 -1.01
N SER A 74 -2.29 -7.03 -0.85
CA SER A 74 -2.30 -5.71 -1.51
C SER A 74 -2.33 -5.84 -3.04
N ASN A 75 -1.49 -6.72 -3.62
CA ASN A 75 -1.50 -6.94 -5.07
C ASN A 75 -2.82 -7.53 -5.57
N THR A 76 -3.42 -8.45 -4.81
CA THR A 76 -4.67 -9.11 -5.18
C THR A 76 -5.85 -8.15 -5.15
N LEU A 77 -5.88 -7.22 -4.19
CA LEU A 77 -6.91 -6.17 -4.15
C LEU A 77 -6.81 -5.26 -5.37
N VAL A 78 -5.60 -4.79 -5.71
CA VAL A 78 -5.38 -3.90 -6.86
C VAL A 78 -5.75 -4.59 -8.19
N GLU A 79 -5.33 -5.84 -8.39
CA GLU A 79 -5.62 -6.59 -9.61
C GLU A 79 -7.12 -6.89 -9.76
N ASN A 80 -7.81 -7.26 -8.66
CA ASN A 80 -9.26 -7.48 -8.70
C ASN A 80 -10.06 -6.22 -9.03
N TYR A 81 -9.62 -5.04 -8.59
CA TYR A 81 -10.28 -3.79 -9.00
C TYR A 81 -10.12 -3.51 -10.50
N GLN A 82 -9.00 -3.90 -11.11
CA GLN A 82 -8.77 -3.71 -12.55
C GLN A 82 -9.52 -4.75 -13.40
N LEU A 83 -9.66 -5.99 -12.93
CA LEU A 83 -10.35 -7.07 -13.66
C LEU A 83 -11.88 -6.95 -13.66
N VAL A 84 -12.47 -6.24 -12.70
CA VAL A 84 -13.93 -6.03 -12.65
C VAL A 84 -14.38 -4.95 -13.65
N GLU A 85 -13.46 -4.16 -14.21
CA GLU A 85 -13.76 -3.11 -15.20
C GLU A 85 -13.67 -3.55 -16.68
N ASP A 86 -13.41 -4.84 -16.99
CA ASP A 86 -13.51 -5.40 -18.36
C ASP A 86 -14.85 -6.13 -18.60
#